data_AF-A0A6H9LNA9-F1
#
_entry.id   AF-A0A6H9LNA9-F1
#
_cell.length_a   1.000
_cell.length_b   1.000
_cell.length_c   1.000
_cell.angle_alpha   90.00
_cell.angle_beta   90.00
_cell.angle_gamma   90.00
#
_symmetry.space_group_name_H-M   'P 1'
#
loop_
_entity.id
_entity.type
_entity.pdbx_description
1 polymer ?
#
loop_
_entity_poly.entity_id
_entity_poly.type
_entity_poly.pdbx_seq_one_letter_code
_entity_poly.pdbx_strand_id
1 'polypeptide(L)'
;MDKPTRSDKYNLNYIMIKSLYFGLTVNIIGPGALLFVCYYLDINRQWSNPMVGYDNANILFILIAVLSLINFGWALWKKSMLQKTLMVQSEETLEEDLRDSLAIHLKPIFIVIALVAVYGVGYYFLTGRFREAAFFEIISFVVFQFVRPRFGFIKKLIESQLTLLKTKNTA
;
A
#
# COMPACT_ATOMS: atom_id res chain seq x y z
N MET A 1 33.85 -6.66 4.26
CA MET A 1 33.61 -7.40 3.01
C MET A 1 32.41 -8.30 3.24
N ASP A 2 31.22 -7.87 2.82
CA ASP A 2 30.03 -8.74 2.87
C ASP A 2 30.25 -9.91 1.90
N LYS A 3 30.00 -11.13 2.38
CA LYS A 3 30.01 -12.32 1.52
C LYS A 3 28.93 -12.15 0.44
N PRO A 4 29.19 -12.52 -0.83
CA PRO A 4 28.16 -12.46 -1.86
C PRO A 4 26.96 -13.29 -1.40
N THR A 5 25.81 -12.63 -1.27
CA THR A 5 24.57 -13.31 -0.87
C THR A 5 24.03 -14.07 -2.06
N ARG A 6 23.37 -15.22 -1.86
CA ARG A 6 22.70 -15.96 -2.96
C ARG A 6 21.72 -15.07 -3.75
N SER A 7 21.24 -13.99 -3.14
CA SER A 7 20.33 -13.01 -3.74
C SER A 7 20.97 -12.12 -4.82
N ASP A 8 22.30 -11.97 -4.84
CA ASP A 8 22.99 -11.08 -5.78
C ASP A 8 23.03 -11.62 -7.22
N LYS A 9 22.63 -12.89 -7.41
CA LYS A 9 22.42 -13.50 -8.73
C LYS A 9 21.16 -12.97 -9.43
N TYR A 10 20.20 -12.42 -8.66
CA TYR A 10 18.87 -12.09 -9.18
C TYR A 10 18.65 -10.60 -9.43
N ASN A 11 17.90 -10.27 -10.48
CA ASN A 11 17.55 -8.89 -10.83
C ASN A 11 16.42 -8.35 -9.94
N LEU A 12 16.80 -7.73 -8.83
CA LEU A 12 15.85 -7.16 -7.85
C LEU A 12 14.93 -6.07 -8.46
N ASN A 13 15.44 -5.29 -9.42
CA ASN A 13 14.64 -4.25 -10.08
C ASN A 13 13.50 -4.88 -10.87
N TYR A 14 13.79 -5.93 -11.64
CA TYR A 14 12.81 -6.65 -12.44
C TYR A 14 11.70 -7.25 -11.57
N ILE A 15 12.05 -7.83 -10.42
CA ILE A 15 11.10 -8.42 -9.46
C ILE A 15 10.15 -7.35 -8.88
N MET A 16 10.68 -6.16 -8.56
CA MET A 16 9.92 -5.11 -7.89
C MET A 16 9.03 -4.30 -8.82
N ILE A 17 9.42 -4.15 -10.09
CA ILE A 17 8.89 -3.10 -10.97
C ILE A 17 7.36 -3.11 -11.07
N LYS A 18 6.76 -4.28 -11.30
CA LYS A 18 5.32 -4.43 -11.51
C LYS A 18 4.51 -3.96 -10.29
N SER A 19 4.93 -4.39 -9.11
CA SER A 19 4.34 -4.00 -7.83
C SER A 19 4.53 -2.52 -7.54
N LEU A 20 5.71 -1.97 -7.86
CA LEU A 20 6.01 -0.56 -7.63
C LEU A 20 5.15 0.38 -8.47
N TYR A 21 5.03 0.13 -9.77
CA TYR A 21 4.23 0.98 -10.67
C TYR A 21 2.75 0.94 -10.30
N PHE A 22 2.22 -0.24 -9.97
CA PHE A 22 0.83 -0.35 -9.51
C PHE A 22 0.62 0.41 -8.20
N GLY A 23 1.52 0.21 -7.22
CA GLY A 23 1.46 0.89 -5.93
C GLY A 23 1.50 2.41 -6.07
N LEU A 24 2.42 2.94 -6.87
CA LEU A 24 2.53 4.36 -7.20
C LEU A 24 1.24 4.91 -7.81
N THR A 25 0.68 4.20 -8.78
CA THR A 25 -0.54 4.65 -9.46
C THR A 25 -1.72 4.73 -8.49
N VAL A 26 -1.90 3.69 -7.68
CA VAL A 26 -3.08 3.54 -6.81
C VAL A 26 -2.97 4.33 -5.50
N ASN A 27 -1.76 4.55 -4.97
CA ASN A 27 -1.57 5.20 -3.66
C ASN A 27 -0.96 6.59 -3.73
N ILE A 28 -0.56 7.06 -4.91
CA ILE A 28 0.03 8.39 -5.09
C ILE A 28 -0.70 9.16 -6.17
N ILE A 29 -0.73 8.62 -7.40
CA ILE A 29 -1.27 9.37 -8.55
C ILE A 29 -2.80 9.52 -8.41
N GLY A 30 -3.52 8.42 -8.21
CA GLY A 30 -4.98 8.45 -8.11
C GLY A 30 -5.48 9.28 -6.93
N PRO A 31 -5.07 8.95 -5.69
CA PRO A 31 -5.38 9.74 -4.50
C PRO A 31 -4.99 11.22 -4.63
N GLY A 32 -3.78 11.51 -5.12
CA GLY A 32 -3.32 12.90 -5.31
C GLY A 32 -4.17 13.68 -6.30
N ALA A 33 -4.63 13.04 -7.38
CA ALA A 33 -5.57 13.65 -8.32
C ALA A 33 -6.94 13.92 -7.66
N LEU A 34 -7.44 13.02 -6.83
CA LEU A 34 -8.69 13.24 -6.07
C LEU A 34 -8.54 14.38 -5.07
N LEU A 35 -7.42 14.45 -4.34
CA LEU A 35 -7.16 15.55 -3.42
C LEU A 35 -7.07 16.88 -4.17
N PHE A 36 -6.48 16.91 -5.36
CA PHE A 36 -6.44 18.10 -6.21
C PHE A 36 -7.85 18.57 -6.61
N VAL A 37 -8.75 17.65 -6.93
CA VAL A 37 -10.17 17.98 -7.18
C VAL A 37 -10.81 18.58 -5.93
N CYS A 38 -10.63 17.97 -4.75
CA CYS A 38 -11.15 18.52 -3.50
C CYS A 38 -10.61 19.93 -3.23
N TYR A 39 -9.31 20.16 -3.47
CA TYR A 39 -8.67 21.46 -3.30
C TYR A 39 -9.26 22.51 -4.25
N TYR A 40 -9.47 22.16 -5.51
CA TYR A 40 -10.08 23.04 -6.51
C TYR A 40 -11.52 23.42 -6.14
N LEU A 41 -12.31 22.47 -5.61
CA LEU A 41 -13.68 22.76 -5.15
C LEU A 41 -13.67 23.66 -3.91
N ASP A 42 -12.73 23.43 -3.00
CA ASP A 42 -12.57 24.19 -1.75
C ASP A 42 -12.23 25.66 -2.01
N ILE A 43 -11.22 25.92 -2.86
CA ILE A 43 -10.77 27.29 -3.15
C ILE A 43 -11.83 28.11 -3.89
N ASN A 44 -12.62 27.47 -4.75
CA ASN A 44 -13.69 28.13 -5.51
C ASN A 44 -15.02 28.21 -4.74
N ARG A 45 -15.06 27.73 -3.48
CA ARG A 45 -16.28 27.67 -2.64
C ARG A 45 -17.45 26.97 -3.34
N GLN A 46 -17.16 26.02 -4.23
CA GLN A 46 -18.18 25.29 -4.99
C GLN A 46 -18.87 24.20 -4.15
N TRP A 47 -18.37 23.96 -2.93
CA TRP A 47 -18.92 22.99 -2.00
C TRP A 47 -19.29 23.67 -0.66
N SER A 48 -20.45 24.31 -0.61
CA SER A 48 -20.90 25.13 0.54
C SER A 48 -21.95 24.47 1.44
N ASN A 49 -22.47 23.30 1.06
CA ASN A 49 -23.59 22.65 1.73
C ASN A 49 -23.17 21.29 2.32
N PRO A 50 -22.57 21.28 3.52
CA PRO A 50 -22.20 20.02 4.17
C PRO A 50 -23.45 19.20 4.51
N MET A 51 -23.43 17.91 4.22
CA MET A 51 -24.49 16.98 4.61
C MET A 51 -24.45 16.66 6.11
N VAL A 52 -23.27 16.76 6.72
CA VAL A 52 -23.04 16.48 8.13
C VAL A 52 -22.79 17.80 8.86
N GLY A 53 -23.62 18.08 9.87
CA GLY A 53 -23.45 19.25 10.73
C GLY A 53 -22.10 19.25 11.47
N TYR A 54 -21.65 20.45 11.86
CA TYR A 54 -20.34 20.67 12.48
C TYR A 54 -20.09 19.78 13.71
N ASP A 55 -21.10 19.59 14.55
CA ASP A 55 -21.01 18.79 15.78
C ASP A 55 -20.74 17.30 15.49
N ASN A 56 -21.29 16.79 14.39
CA ASN A 56 -21.13 15.40 13.98
C ASN A 56 -19.88 15.16 13.13
N ALA A 57 -19.29 16.23 12.56
CA ALA A 57 -18.09 16.13 11.73
C ALA A 57 -16.87 15.61 12.52
N ASN A 58 -16.77 15.95 13.81
CA ASN A 58 -15.70 15.44 14.67
C ASN A 58 -15.87 13.95 14.99
N ILE A 59 -17.10 13.52 15.27
CA ILE A 59 -17.41 12.10 15.51
C ILE A 59 -17.09 11.28 14.26
N LEU A 60 -17.53 11.76 13.08
CA LEU A 60 -17.24 11.09 11.81
C LEU A 60 -15.74 11.02 11.54
N PHE A 61 -14.98 12.08 11.84
CA PHE A 61 -13.52 12.07 11.71
C PHE A 61 -12.88 10.98 12.57
N ILE A 62 -13.30 10.85 13.84
CA ILE A 62 -12.79 9.81 14.74
C ILE A 62 -13.12 8.42 14.21
N LEU A 63 -14.35 8.19 13.74
CA LEU A 63 -14.75 6.89 13.17
C LEU A 63 -13.88 6.52 11.95
N ILE A 64 -13.67 7.46 11.03
CA ILE A 64 -12.82 7.25 9.86
C ILE A 64 -11.36 7.05 10.27
N ALA A 65 -10.87 7.77 11.27
CA ALA A 65 -9.52 7.61 11.80
C ALA A 65 -9.30 6.21 12.38
N VAL A 66 -10.23 5.71 13.20
CA VAL A 66 -10.16 4.35 13.75
C VAL A 66 -10.19 3.31 12.62
N LEU A 67 -11.08 3.47 11.64
CA LEU A 67 -11.15 2.56 10.49
C LEU A 67 -9.85 2.56 9.66
N SER A 68 -9.24 3.74 9.50
CA SER A 68 -7.97 3.91 8.81
C SER A 68 -6.83 3.19 9.54
N LEU A 69 -6.77 3.30 10.87
CA LEU A 69 -5.79 2.58 11.69
C LEU A 69 -5.94 1.06 11.56
N ILE A 70 -7.17 0.54 11.52
CA ILE A 70 -7.44 -0.89 11.30
C ILE A 70 -6.91 -1.33 9.93
N ASN A 71 -7.20 -0.56 8.88
CA ASN A 71 -6.71 -0.83 7.52
C ASN A 71 -5.17 -0.84 7.45
N PHE A 72 -4.50 0.08 8.14
CA PHE A 72 -3.05 0.12 8.19
C PHE A 72 -2.44 -1.06 8.94
N GLY A 73 -3.00 -1.40 10.11
CA GLY A 73 -2.59 -2.58 10.86
C GLY A 73 -2.71 -3.86 10.03
N TRP A 74 -3.84 -4.01 9.33
CA TRP A 74 -4.07 -5.14 8.42
C TRP A 74 -3.08 -5.16 7.26
N ALA A 75 -2.81 -4.01 6.62
CA ALA A 75 -1.89 -3.91 5.50
C ALA A 75 -0.45 -4.30 5.88
N LEU A 76 0.02 -3.83 7.04
CA LEU A 76 1.34 -4.18 7.57
C LEU A 76 1.42 -5.66 7.95
N TRP A 77 0.36 -6.18 8.60
CA TRP A 77 0.29 -7.60 8.94
C TRP A 77 0.34 -8.49 7.70
N LYS A 78 -0.48 -8.20 6.68
CA LYS A 78 -0.48 -8.96 5.43
C LYS A 78 0.86 -8.91 4.71
N LYS A 79 1.53 -7.74 4.70
CA LYS A 79 2.90 -7.65 4.16
C LYS A 79 3.87 -8.57 4.88
N SER A 80 3.81 -8.66 6.22
CA SER A 80 4.71 -9.53 6.98
C SER A 80 4.49 -11.02 6.69
N MET A 81 3.25 -11.41 6.36
CA MET A 81 2.93 -12.80 6.01
C MET A 81 3.56 -13.24 4.68
N LEU A 82 3.87 -12.31 3.76
CA LEU A 82 4.44 -12.64 2.45
C LEU A 82 5.77 -13.41 2.54
N GLN A 83 6.54 -13.22 3.61
CA GLN A 83 7.78 -13.96 3.81
C GLN A 83 7.55 -15.46 4.08
N LYS A 84 6.36 -15.82 4.56
CA LYS A 84 6.00 -17.20 4.94
C LYS A 84 5.21 -17.93 3.85
N THR A 85 4.76 -17.21 2.82
CA THR A 85 3.97 -17.78 1.72
C THR A 85 4.90 -18.27 0.63
N LEU A 86 4.75 -19.51 0.18
CA LEU A 86 5.48 -20.02 -0.98
C LEU A 86 4.92 -19.37 -2.24
N MET A 87 5.78 -18.63 -2.95
CA MET A 87 5.43 -17.83 -4.13
C MET A 87 6.07 -18.35 -5.41
N VAL A 88 7.03 -19.26 -5.30
CA VAL A 88 7.88 -19.74 -6.39
C VAL A 88 7.75 -21.25 -6.52
N GLN A 89 7.77 -21.76 -7.75
CA GLN A 89 7.69 -23.20 -8.00
C GLN A 89 9.06 -23.87 -8.14
N SER A 90 10.05 -23.18 -8.70
CA SER A 90 11.39 -23.70 -8.94
C SER A 90 12.48 -22.62 -8.76
N GLU A 91 13.73 -23.03 -8.54
CA GLU A 91 14.84 -22.06 -8.49
C GLU A 91 15.10 -21.40 -9.87
N GLU A 92 14.76 -22.07 -10.97
CA GLU A 92 14.97 -21.56 -12.33
C GLU A 92 13.98 -20.45 -12.70
N THR A 93 12.72 -20.56 -12.25
CA THR A 93 11.64 -19.59 -12.51
C THR A 93 11.52 -18.51 -11.42
N LEU A 94 12.48 -18.43 -10.50
CA LEU A 94 12.37 -17.65 -9.27
C LEU A 94 12.07 -16.18 -9.51
N GLU A 95 12.72 -15.52 -10.46
CA GLU A 95 12.50 -14.09 -10.69
C GLU A 95 11.10 -13.79 -11.22
N GLU A 96 10.64 -14.58 -12.18
CA GLU A 96 9.37 -14.38 -12.86
C GLU A 96 8.19 -14.72 -11.94
N ASP A 97 8.25 -15.89 -11.29
CA ASP A 97 7.26 -16.30 -10.29
C ASP A 97 7.17 -15.28 -9.15
N LEU A 98 8.32 -14.83 -8.65
CA LEU A 98 8.35 -13.87 -7.55
C LEU A 98 7.83 -12.50 -8.00
N ARG A 99 8.16 -12.03 -9.20
CA ARG A 99 7.63 -10.77 -9.75
C ARG A 99 6.11 -10.78 -9.81
N ASP A 100 5.54 -11.85 -10.35
CA ASP A 100 4.11 -11.95 -10.58
C ASP A 100 3.32 -12.23 -9.30
N SER A 101 3.79 -13.18 -8.50
CA SER A 101 3.17 -13.51 -7.22
C SER A 101 3.23 -12.34 -6.24
N LEU A 102 4.37 -11.66 -6.16
CA LEU A 102 4.51 -10.46 -5.34
C LEU A 102 3.51 -9.37 -5.76
N ALA A 103 3.33 -9.16 -7.07
CA ALA A 103 2.36 -8.19 -7.58
C ALA A 103 0.91 -8.59 -7.22
N ILE A 104 0.55 -9.87 -7.36
CA ILE A 104 -0.78 -10.38 -7.01
C ILE A 104 -1.05 -10.17 -5.53
N HIS A 105 -0.09 -10.48 -4.65
CA HIS A 105 -0.27 -10.37 -3.22
C HIS A 105 -0.20 -8.93 -2.68
N LEU A 106 0.58 -8.05 -3.30
CA LEU A 106 0.66 -6.64 -2.88
C LEU A 106 -0.51 -5.79 -3.38
N LYS A 107 -1.12 -6.12 -4.52
CA LYS A 107 -2.31 -5.43 -5.06
C LYS A 107 -3.41 -5.17 -4.02
N PRO A 108 -3.95 -6.18 -3.32
CA PRO A 108 -5.01 -5.95 -2.33
C PRO A 108 -4.54 -5.08 -1.16
N ILE A 109 -3.27 -5.19 -0.76
CA ILE A 109 -2.70 -4.35 0.29
C ILE A 109 -2.68 -2.89 -0.15
N PHE A 110 -2.23 -2.62 -1.38
CA PHE A 110 -2.22 -1.29 -1.96
C PHE A 110 -3.62 -0.71 -2.16
N ILE A 111 -4.61 -1.52 -2.48
CA ILE A 111 -6.01 -1.07 -2.56
C ILE A 111 -6.52 -0.66 -1.18
N VAL A 112 -6.25 -1.44 -0.14
CA VAL A 112 -6.69 -1.13 1.24
C VAL A 112 -6.05 0.16 1.77
N ILE A 113 -4.80 0.44 1.43
CA ILE A 113 -4.15 1.71 1.82
C ILE A 113 -4.80 2.88 1.06
N ALA A 114 -5.06 2.73 -0.23
CA ALA A 114 -5.74 3.75 -1.03
C ALA A 114 -7.18 4.01 -0.57
N LEU A 115 -7.88 3.02 -0.01
CA LEU A 115 -9.20 3.23 0.59
C LEU A 115 -9.18 4.28 1.70
N VAL A 116 -8.06 4.45 2.42
CA VAL A 116 -7.95 5.50 3.45
C VAL A 116 -7.99 6.89 2.85
N ALA A 117 -7.31 7.10 1.72
CA ALA A 117 -7.43 8.34 0.95
C ALA A 117 -8.86 8.57 0.47
N VAL A 118 -9.52 7.52 -0.03
CA VAL A 118 -10.94 7.58 -0.43
C VAL A 118 -11.85 7.96 0.74
N TYR A 119 -11.57 7.47 1.96
CA TYR A 119 -12.32 7.91 3.15
C TYR A 119 -12.11 9.40 3.44
N GLY A 120 -10.90 9.91 3.26
CA GLY A 120 -10.62 11.35 3.36
C GLY A 120 -11.41 12.17 2.35
N VAL A 121 -11.44 11.74 1.09
CA VAL A 121 -12.24 12.38 0.02
C VAL A 121 -13.74 12.32 0.36
N GLY A 122 -14.24 11.16 0.81
CA GLY A 122 -15.62 11.02 1.27
C GLY A 122 -15.94 11.94 2.45
N TYR A 123 -15.03 12.06 3.41
CA TYR A 123 -15.15 12.99 4.53
C TYR A 123 -15.27 14.44 4.05
N TYR A 124 -14.45 14.86 3.08
CA TYR A 124 -14.54 16.20 2.48
C TYR A 124 -15.93 16.45 1.88
N PHE A 125 -16.44 15.54 1.05
CA PHE A 125 -17.76 15.74 0.44
C PHE A 125 -18.89 15.77 1.47
N LEU A 126 -18.77 15.05 2.58
CA LEU A 126 -19.78 15.04 3.65
C LEU A 126 -19.72 16.29 4.53
N THR A 127 -18.55 16.88 4.76
CA THR A 127 -18.33 17.90 5.81
C THR A 127 -17.80 19.24 5.30
N GLY A 128 -17.29 19.32 4.08
CA GLY A 128 -16.60 20.48 3.51
C GLY A 128 -15.20 20.73 4.09
N ARG A 129 -14.66 19.81 4.89
CA ARG A 129 -13.40 19.99 5.63
C ARG A 129 -12.19 19.45 4.88
N PHE A 130 -11.53 20.32 4.12
CA PHE A 130 -10.40 19.93 3.26
C PHE A 130 -9.14 19.49 4.04
N ARG A 131 -8.80 20.15 5.15
CA ARG A 131 -7.56 19.88 5.89
C ARG A 131 -7.51 18.45 6.44
N GLU A 132 -8.64 17.98 6.95
CA GLU A 132 -8.85 16.65 7.49
C GLU A 132 -8.80 15.60 6.37
N ALA A 133 -9.36 15.88 5.20
CA ALA A 133 -9.25 15.02 4.03
C ALA A 133 -7.79 14.89 3.54
N ALA A 134 -7.08 16.02 3.46
CA ALA A 134 -5.65 16.05 3.13
C ALA A 134 -4.80 15.29 4.15
N PHE A 135 -5.20 15.30 5.43
CA PHE A 135 -4.53 14.50 6.46
C PHE A 135 -4.62 12.99 6.15
N PHE A 136 -5.81 12.47 5.81
CA PHE A 136 -5.95 11.05 5.44
C PHE A 136 -5.14 10.68 4.19
N GLU A 137 -5.07 11.57 3.21
CA GLU A 137 -4.25 11.42 2.01
C GLU A 137 -2.76 11.26 2.36
N ILE A 138 -2.22 12.19 3.16
CA ILE A 138 -0.81 12.18 3.58
C ILE A 138 -0.50 10.92 4.39
N ILE A 139 -1.38 10.53 5.30
CA ILE A 139 -1.16 9.33 6.10
C ILE A 139 -1.21 8.07 5.23
N SER A 140 -2.14 7.98 4.28
CA SER A 140 -2.19 6.88 3.29
C SER A 140 -0.86 6.78 2.52
N PHE A 141 -0.33 7.91 2.05
CA PHE A 141 0.98 7.98 1.41
C PHE A 141 2.12 7.48 2.32
N VAL A 142 2.16 7.93 3.57
CA VAL A 142 3.18 7.49 4.54
C VAL A 142 3.14 5.98 4.73
N VAL A 143 1.95 5.41 4.92
CA VAL A 143 1.78 3.96 5.10
C VAL A 143 2.19 3.20 3.85
N PHE A 144 1.86 3.72 2.66
CA PHE A 144 2.35 3.16 1.40
C PHE A 144 3.89 3.09 1.37
N GLN A 145 4.62 4.10 1.88
CA GLN A 145 6.09 4.05 1.92
C GLN A 145 6.63 2.93 2.82
N PHE A 146 5.91 2.56 3.88
CA PHE A 146 6.26 1.43 4.74
C PHE A 146 5.93 0.09 4.09
N VAL A 147 4.84 0.01 3.32
CA VAL A 147 4.40 -1.23 2.68
C VAL A 147 5.12 -1.51 1.36
N ARG A 148 5.53 -0.47 0.63
CA ARG A 148 6.26 -0.58 -0.64
C ARG A 148 7.45 -1.57 -0.53
N PRO A 149 7.61 -2.50 -1.49
CA PRO A 149 8.77 -3.39 -1.53
C PRO A 149 10.04 -2.58 -1.76
N ARG A 150 11.05 -2.81 -0.90
CA ARG A 150 12.39 -2.22 -0.99
C ARG A 150 13.41 -3.34 -1.21
N PHE A 151 14.59 -3.02 -1.72
CA PHE A 151 15.64 -4.01 -2.00
C PHE A 151 15.90 -4.97 -0.83
N GLY A 152 16.06 -4.45 0.38
CA GLY A 152 16.29 -5.28 1.57
C GLY A 152 15.15 -6.24 1.89
N PHE A 153 13.90 -5.88 1.58
CA PHE A 153 12.76 -6.77 1.74
C PHE A 153 12.78 -7.89 0.69
N ILE A 154 13.10 -7.58 -0.56
CA ILE A 154 13.15 -8.58 -1.64
C ILE A 154 14.30 -9.56 -1.43
N LYS A 155 15.48 -9.10 -0.99
CA LYS A 155 16.58 -10.00 -0.65
C LYS A 155 16.17 -11.03 0.40
N LYS A 156 15.55 -10.57 1.50
CA LYS A 156 14.99 -11.45 2.55
C LYS A 156 13.89 -12.37 2.02
N LEU A 157 13.06 -11.87 1.11
CA LEU A 157 11.99 -12.66 0.49
C LEU A 157 12.58 -13.80 -0.35
N ILE A 158 13.58 -13.53 -1.19
CA ILE A 158 14.27 -14.54 -2.00
C ILE A 158 14.89 -15.62 -1.12
N GLU A 159 15.62 -15.23 -0.07
CA GLU A 159 16.21 -16.18 0.89
C GLU A 159 15.15 -17.07 1.56
N SER A 160 14.01 -16.48 1.93
CA SER A 160 12.88 -17.23 2.48
C SER A 160 12.30 -18.22 1.47
N GLN A 161 12.08 -17.79 0.22
CA GLN A 161 11.57 -18.68 -0.84
C GLN A 161 12.51 -19.86 -1.12
N LEU A 162 13.81 -19.62 -1.19
CA LEU A 162 14.81 -20.68 -1.37
C LEU A 162 14.80 -21.68 -0.20
N THR A 163 14.57 -21.20 1.02
CA THR A 163 14.45 -22.06 2.20
C THR A 163 13.18 -22.90 2.15
N LEU A 164 12.03 -22.27 1.82
CA LEU A 164 10.74 -22.94 1.70
C LEU A 164 10.73 -24.00 0.58
N LEU A 165 11.38 -23.72 -0.56
CA LEU A 165 11.54 -24.67 -1.67
C LEU A 165 12.35 -25.91 -1.24
N LYS A 166 13.45 -25.72 -0.51
CA LYS A 166 14.24 -26.83 0.04
C LYS A 166 13.41 -27.71 0.97
N THR A 167 12.68 -27.10 1.90
CA THR A 167 11.81 -27.83 2.84
C THR A 167 10.73 -28.62 2.10
N LYS A 168 10.11 -28.04 1.06
CA LYS A 168 9.10 -28.72 0.24
C LYS A 168 9.67 -29.92 -0.52
N ASN A 169 10.91 -29.84 -1.01
CA ASN A 169 11.54 -30.94 -1.75
C ASN A 169 12.07 -32.07 -0.85
N THR A 170 12.20 -31.82 0.46
CA THR A 170 12.61 -32.82 1.47
C THR A 170 11.44 -33.47 2.21
N ALA A 171 10.22 -32.96 2.04
CA ALA A 171 8.99 -33.48 2.65
C ALA A 171 8.24 -34.35 1.63
#